data_AF-A0A7D5SFG5-F1
#
_entry.id   AF-A0A7D5SFG5-F1
#
_cell.length_a   1.000
_cell.length_b   1.000
_cell.length_c   1.000
_cell.angle_alpha   90.00
_cell.angle_beta   90.00
_cell.angle_gamma   90.00
#
_symmetry.space_group_name_H-M   'P 1'
#
loop_
_entity.id
_entity.type
_entity.pdbx_description
1 polymer ?
#
loop_
_entity_poly.entity_id
_entity_poly.type
_entity_poly.pdbx_seq_one_letter_code
_entity_poly.pdbx_strand_id
1 'polypeptide(L)' 'MAKDFSKTPCHGVPREEIPWYPTVKADACIGCELCYVTFGRKLRIPSSR' A
#
# COMPACT_ATOMS: atom_id res chain seq x y z
N MET A 1 23.78 -7.69 -5.20
CA MET A 1 22.70 -7.50 -6.19
C MET A 1 21.38 -7.80 -5.50
N ALA A 2 20.47 -6.84 -5.38
CA ALA A 2 19.16 -7.10 -4.79
C ALA A 2 18.40 -8.07 -5.71
N LYS A 3 17.94 -9.20 -5.16
CA LYS A 3 17.18 -10.18 -5.93
C LYS A 3 15.79 -9.62 -6.17
N ASP A 4 15.39 -9.53 -7.44
CA ASP A 4 14.04 -9.11 -7.82
C ASP A 4 13.05 -10.27 -7.58
N PHE A 5 12.06 -10.02 -6.74
CA PHE A 5 10.98 -10.96 -6.43
C PHE A 5 9.64 -10.52 -7.04
N SER A 6 9.65 -9.53 -7.95
CA SER A 6 8.45 -9.00 -8.58
C SER A 6 7.65 -10.09 -9.32
N LYS A 7 8.36 -11.03 -9.97
CA LYS A 7 7.76 -12.11 -10.77
C LYS A 7 7.58 -13.44 -10.03
N THR A 8 7.96 -13.52 -8.75
CA THR A 8 7.79 -14.73 -7.96
C THR A 8 6.43 -14.71 -7.26
N PRO A 9 5.52 -15.67 -7.52
CA PRO A 9 4.24 -15.73 -6.82
C PRO A 9 4.45 -15.90 -5.32
N CYS A 10 3.69 -15.14 -4.53
CA CYS A 10 3.71 -15.18 -3.08
C CYS A 10 2.52 -16.03 -2.61
N HIS A 11 2.78 -17.19 -1.99
CA HIS A 11 1.73 -18.14 -1.59
C HIS A 11 0.74 -18.51 -2.72
N GLY A 12 1.24 -18.59 -3.96
CA GLY A 12 0.42 -18.89 -5.14
C GLY A 12 -0.30 -17.70 -5.75
N VAL A 13 -0.22 -16.51 -5.15
CA VAL A 13 -0.83 -15.28 -5.68
C VAL A 13 0.23 -14.41 -6.35
N PRO A 14 0.00 -13.91 -7.57
CA PRO A 14 0.89 -12.95 -8.21
C PRO A 14 1.12 -11.71 -7.35
N ARG A 15 2.37 -11.28 -7.23
CA ARG A 15 2.75 -10.13 -6.37
C ARG A 15 2.10 -8.82 -6.81
N GLU A 16 1.66 -8.75 -8.06
CA GLU A 16 0.96 -7.63 -8.69
C GLU A 16 -0.51 -7.51 -8.25
N GLU A 17 -1.15 -8.61 -7.85
CA GLU A 17 -2.56 -8.65 -7.45
C GLU A 17 -2.79 -8.22 -5.99
N ILE A 18 -1.74 -8.28 -5.16
CA ILE A 18 -1.84 -8.00 -3.73
C ILE A 18 -1.56 -6.51 -3.47
N PRO A 19 -2.51 -5.75 -2.90
CA PRO A 19 -2.24 -4.40 -2.42
C PRO A 19 -1.39 -4.48 -1.14
N TRP A 20 -0.07 -4.56 -1.31
CA TRP A 20 0.92 -4.66 -0.22
C TRP A 20 0.85 -3.53 0.81
N TYR A 21 0.19 -2.43 0.46
CA TYR A 21 0.02 -1.28 1.32
C TYR A 21 -1.44 -0.87 1.38
N PRO A 22 -1.92 -0.48 2.58
CA PRO A 22 -3.28 0.00 2.72
C PRO A 22 -3.48 1.27 1.88
N THR A 23 -4.65 1.35 1.25
CA THR A 23 -5.08 2.50 0.48
C THR A 23 -6.01 3.34 1.33
N VAL A 24 -5.72 4.63 1.48
CA VAL A 24 -6.57 5.55 2.25
C VAL A 24 -7.77 5.93 1.40
N LYS A 25 -8.97 5.83 1.95
CA LYS A 25 -10.21 6.32 1.32
C LYS A 25 -10.42 7.78 1.71
N ALA A 26 -10.25 8.70 0.75
CA ALA A 26 -10.29 10.14 1.01
C ALA A 26 -11.67 10.63 1.50
N ASP A 27 -12.75 9.99 1.02
CA ASP A 27 -14.13 10.22 1.41
C ASP A 27 -14.43 9.86 2.88
N ALA A 28 -13.73 8.86 3.42
CA ALA A 28 -13.87 8.42 4.82
C ALA A 28 -12.77 9.01 5.73
N CYS A 29 -11.87 9.85 5.19
CA CYS A 29 -10.75 10.39 5.94
C CYS A 29 -11.20 11.52 6.86
N ILE A 30 -11.02 11.33 8.17
CA ILE A 30 -11.33 12.34 9.20
C ILE A 30 -10.10 13.15 9.67
N GLY A 31 -8.94 12.98 9.02
CA GLY A 31 -7.71 13.67 9.39
C GLY A 31 -7.07 13.18 10.70
N CYS A 32 -7.28 11.91 11.08
CA CYS A 32 -6.73 11.35 12.32
C CYS A 32 -5.23 11.00 12.29
N GLU A 33 -4.58 11.13 11.13
CA GLU A 33 -3.13 10.89 10.91
C GLU A 33 -2.62 9.48 11.26
N LEU A 34 -3.48 8.56 11.71
CA LEU A 34 -3.10 7.20 12.10
C LEU A 34 -2.44 6.43 10.96
N CYS A 35 -2.91 6.64 9.74
CA CYS A 35 -2.29 6.02 8.57
C CYS A 35 -0.81 6.41 8.46
N TYR A 36 -0.46 7.69 8.69
CA TYR A 36 0.90 8.20 8.61
C TYR A 36 1.77 7.65 9.75
N VAL A 37 1.24 7.58 10.97
CA VAL A 37 1.99 7.03 12.12
C VAL A 37 2.25 5.52 11.96
N THR A 38 1.26 4.76 11.51
CA THR A 38 1.35 3.29 11.46
C THR A 38 2.16 2.78 10.27
N PHE A 39 2.02 3.41 9.10
CA PHE A 39 2.60 2.89 7.85
C PHE A 39 3.58 3.86 7.18
N GLY A 40 3.76 5.06 7.73
CA GLY A 40 4.64 6.09 7.19
C GLY A 40 4.26 6.52 5.78
N ARG A 41 5.28 6.71 4.93
CA ARG A 41 5.11 7.11 3.51
C ARG A 41 4.79 5.96 2.56
N LYS A 42 4.57 4.74 3.09
CA LYS A 42 4.30 3.56 2.26
C LYS A 42 2.83 3.37 1.93
N LEU A 43 1.96 4.27 2.39
CA LEU A 43 0.54 4.28 2.07
C LEU A 43 0.31 4.68 0.61
N ARG A 44 -0.78 4.17 0.02
CA ARG A 44 -1.33 4.76 -1.21
C ARG A 44 -2.46 5.71 -0.84
N ILE A 45 -2.21 7.01 -0.89
CA ILE A 45 -3.28 8.02 -0.81
C ILE A 45 -3.68 8.29 -2.26
N PRO A 46 -4.89 7.90 -2.71
CA PRO A 46 -5.38 8.32 -4.00
C PRO A 46 -5.49 9.84 -3.89
N SER A 47 -4.61 10.55 -4.59
CA SER A 47 -4.58 12.01 -4.63
C SER A 47 -6.03 12.50 -4.78
N SER A 48 -6.60 13.07 -3.71
CA SER A 48 -7.61 14.09 -3.95
C SER A 48 -6.85 15.18 -4.69
N ARG A 49 -7.52 15.78 -5.66
CA ARG A 49 -7.02 16.96 -6.36
C ARG A 49 -6.48 18.00 -5.38
#